data_AF-A0A956RYB7-F1
#
_entry.id   AF-A0A956RYB7-F1
#
_cell.length_a   1.000
_cell.length_b   1.000
_cell.length_c   1.000
_cell.angle_alpha   90.00
_cell.angle_beta   90.00
_cell.angle_gamma   90.00
#
_symmetry.space_group_name_H-M   'P 1'
#
loop_
_entity.id
_entity.type
_entity.pdbx_description
1 polymer ?
#
loop_
_entity_poly.entity_id
_entity_poly.type
_entity_poly.pdbx_seq_one_letter_code
_entity_poly.pdbx_strand_id
1 'polypeptide(L)'
;MQPCSRDSRGSFDPPRRCRAGGLVALALCLPFGASAAAGQEILAVRACTGVGEASGISGLLQLERWITSAPFRYYGRFQDAAGNLHELEVRTADTGGGVGSVWTNGMRHRETHVHLAVAADTAFVLRSEDGAVVSYRCTRPPG
;
A
#
# COMPACT_ATOMS: atom_id res chain seq x y z
N MET A 1 -17.97 14.40 -41.37
CA MET A 1 -18.02 13.22 -40.47
C MET A 1 -17.97 13.74 -39.05
N GLN A 2 -19.01 13.48 -38.26
CA GLN A 2 -19.17 14.02 -36.91
C GLN A 2 -18.19 13.35 -35.93
N PRO A 3 -17.62 14.09 -34.96
CA PRO A 3 -16.85 13.47 -33.89
C PRO A 3 -17.79 12.71 -32.95
N CYS A 4 -17.39 11.51 -32.54
CA CYS A 4 -18.04 10.77 -31.47
C CYS A 4 -17.98 11.63 -30.19
N SER A 5 -19.11 12.21 -29.80
CA SER A 5 -19.27 12.92 -28.53
C SER A 5 -19.43 11.92 -27.39
N ARG A 6 -18.86 12.29 -26.25
CA ARG A 6 -18.88 11.54 -25.00
C ARG A 6 -20.23 11.77 -24.33
N ASP A 7 -21.05 10.74 -24.18
CA ASP A 7 -22.31 10.86 -23.44
C ASP A 7 -22.09 10.65 -21.92
N SER A 8 -22.90 11.35 -21.13
CA SER A 8 -22.68 11.70 -19.72
C SER A 8 -23.02 10.59 -18.72
N ARG A 9 -23.04 9.32 -19.13
CA ARG A 9 -23.60 8.21 -18.33
C ARG A 9 -22.71 6.96 -18.23
N GLY A 10 -21.44 7.16 -17.87
CA GLY A 10 -20.56 6.18 -17.22
C GLY A 10 -20.90 4.70 -17.37
N SER A 11 -20.91 4.17 -18.60
CA SER A 11 -21.05 2.74 -18.88
C SER A 11 -19.93 2.30 -19.81
N PHE A 12 -19.17 1.31 -19.37
CA PHE A 12 -18.04 0.73 -20.09
C PHE A 12 -18.59 -0.41 -20.97
N ASP A 13 -18.77 -0.15 -22.26
CA ASP A 13 -19.12 -1.18 -23.24
C ASP A 13 -17.80 -1.74 -23.84
N PRO A 14 -17.52 -3.06 -23.76
CA PRO A 14 -16.29 -3.62 -24.30
C PRO A 14 -16.33 -3.62 -25.84
N PRO A 15 -15.22 -3.25 -26.53
CA PRO A 15 -15.26 -3.02 -27.96
C PRO A 15 -15.42 -4.33 -28.75
N ARG A 16 -16.60 -4.48 -29.37
CA ARG A 16 -16.80 -5.38 -30.50
C ARG A 16 -16.04 -4.83 -31.71
N ARG A 17 -15.04 -5.60 -32.13
CA ARG A 17 -14.48 -5.73 -33.50
C ARG A 17 -14.84 -4.62 -34.51
N CYS A 18 -13.91 -3.69 -34.71
CA CYS A 18 -13.76 -2.98 -35.99
C CYS A 18 -12.58 -3.61 -36.76
N ARG A 19 -12.89 -4.36 -37.83
CA ARG A 19 -11.94 -4.74 -38.88
C ARG A 19 -12.14 -3.76 -40.04
N ALA A 20 -11.07 -3.09 -40.47
CA ALA A 20 -10.63 -3.00 -41.87
C ALA A 20 -9.62 -1.85 -42.08
N GLY A 21 -8.51 -2.18 -42.75
CA GLY A 21 -7.95 -1.28 -43.77
C GLY A 21 -6.71 -0.46 -43.39
N GLY A 22 -5.56 -0.91 -43.89
CA GLY A 22 -4.65 -0.03 -44.63
C GLY A 22 -3.57 0.75 -43.86
N LEU A 23 -2.31 0.34 -44.10
CA LEU A 23 -1.15 1.18 -44.36
C LEU A 23 -0.88 2.38 -43.45
N VAL A 24 0.17 2.26 -42.62
CA VAL A 24 1.46 2.98 -42.69
C VAL A 24 2.11 2.81 -41.31
N ALA A 25 3.11 1.95 -41.25
CA ALA A 25 3.98 1.83 -40.10
C ALA A 25 4.93 3.04 -40.09
N LEU A 26 4.47 4.18 -39.58
CA LEU A 26 5.36 5.23 -39.13
C LEU A 26 5.84 4.83 -37.73
N ALA A 27 7.06 4.30 -37.67
CA ALA A 27 7.78 4.10 -36.43
C ALA A 27 8.09 5.46 -35.80
N LEU A 28 7.10 6.06 -35.15
CA LEU A 28 7.33 7.07 -34.13
C LEU A 28 7.85 6.33 -32.90
N CYS A 29 9.17 6.32 -32.76
CA CYS A 29 9.84 6.26 -31.47
C CYS A 29 9.37 7.45 -30.63
N LEU A 30 8.15 7.36 -30.08
CA LEU A 30 7.77 8.17 -28.94
C LEU A 30 8.65 7.67 -27.79
N PRO A 31 9.39 8.56 -27.11
CA PRO A 31 10.13 8.16 -25.93
C PRO A 31 9.10 7.52 -25.01
N PHE A 32 9.41 6.32 -24.54
CA PHE A 32 8.81 5.80 -23.31
C PHE A 32 8.88 6.97 -22.34
N GLY A 33 7.74 7.62 -22.13
CA GLY A 33 7.57 8.54 -21.05
C GLY A 33 7.92 7.71 -19.85
N ALA A 34 9.12 7.93 -19.31
CA ALA A 34 9.41 7.66 -17.93
C ALA A 34 8.34 8.45 -17.18
N SER A 35 7.19 7.81 -16.96
CA SER A 35 6.32 8.24 -15.89
C SER A 35 7.22 8.15 -14.68
N ALA A 36 7.66 9.31 -14.21
CA ALA A 36 8.14 9.48 -12.86
C ALA A 36 7.02 8.96 -11.97
N ALA A 37 7.05 7.66 -11.68
CA ALA A 37 6.09 7.01 -10.83
C ALA A 37 6.32 7.60 -9.45
N ALA A 38 5.46 8.57 -9.13
CA ALA A 38 5.23 9.23 -7.85
C ALA A 38 6.31 9.00 -6.77
N GLY A 39 7.32 9.88 -6.73
CA GLY A 39 8.10 10.35 -5.56
C GLY A 39 8.31 9.44 -4.32
N GLN A 40 8.35 8.12 -4.45
CA GLN A 40 8.38 7.18 -3.35
C GLN A 40 9.43 6.09 -3.59
N GLU A 41 10.22 5.82 -2.56
CA GLU A 41 11.26 4.78 -2.58
C GLU A 41 10.94 3.74 -1.50
N ILE A 42 10.99 2.45 -1.85
CA ILE A 42 10.86 1.36 -0.88
C ILE A 42 12.24 1.09 -0.29
N LEU A 43 12.38 1.32 1.02
CA LEU A 43 13.63 1.12 1.74
C LEU A 43 13.76 -0.30 2.28
N ALA A 44 12.66 -0.89 2.74
CA ALA A 44 12.63 -2.23 3.29
C ALA A 44 11.26 -2.87 3.16
N VAL A 45 11.27 -4.19 2.97
CA VAL A 45 10.11 -5.06 3.15
C VAL A 45 10.47 -6.11 4.20
N ARG A 46 9.52 -6.44 5.07
CA ARG A 46 9.66 -7.41 6.16
C ARG A 46 8.47 -8.33 6.22
N ALA A 47 8.72 -9.62 6.45
CA ALA A 47 7.69 -10.58 6.79
C ALA A 47 7.51 -10.56 8.30
N CYS A 48 6.28 -10.37 8.77
CA CYS A 48 5.98 -10.14 10.17
C CYS A 48 4.90 -11.10 10.67
N THR A 49 5.04 -11.56 11.91
CA THR A 49 4.08 -12.41 12.61
C THR A 49 3.73 -11.81 13.97
N GLY A 50 2.46 -11.85 14.32
CA GLY A 50 1.96 -11.37 15.61
C GLY A 50 2.39 -12.30 16.75
N VAL A 51 2.60 -11.70 17.92
CA VAL A 51 3.05 -12.37 19.15
C VAL A 51 2.04 -12.08 20.27
N GLY A 52 1.84 -13.05 21.16
CA GLY A 52 0.88 -12.92 22.25
C GLY A 52 -0.55 -12.90 21.70
N GLU A 53 -1.31 -11.84 21.99
CA GLU A 53 -2.71 -11.70 21.59
C GLU A 53 -2.92 -11.62 20.07
N ALA A 54 -1.89 -11.23 19.30
CA ALA A 54 -1.92 -11.29 17.84
C ALA A 54 -1.35 -12.60 17.25
N SER A 55 -1.18 -13.65 18.06
CA SER A 55 -0.80 -14.96 17.54
C SER A 55 -1.81 -15.41 16.47
N GLY A 56 -1.32 -15.76 15.29
CA GLY A 56 -2.17 -16.12 14.15
C GLY A 56 -2.38 -14.98 13.13
N ILE A 57 -1.86 -13.79 13.39
CA ILE A 57 -1.80 -12.70 12.40
C ILE A 57 -0.42 -12.71 11.72
N SER A 58 -0.36 -12.69 10.40
CA SER A 58 0.90 -12.64 9.65
C SER A 58 0.79 -11.77 8.40
N GLY A 59 1.89 -11.19 7.95
CA GLY A 59 1.83 -10.24 6.85
C GLY A 59 3.16 -9.65 6.45
N LEU A 60 3.09 -8.60 5.64
CA LEU A 60 4.25 -7.83 5.21
C LEU A 60 4.16 -6.42 5.78
N LEU A 61 5.31 -5.90 6.21
CA LEU A 61 5.51 -4.49 6.55
C LEU A 61 6.51 -3.88 5.57
N GLN A 62 6.13 -2.76 4.97
CA GLN A 62 6.93 -2.00 4.03
C GLN A 62 7.30 -0.64 4.63
N LEU A 63 8.59 -0.32 4.64
CA LEU A 63 9.10 1.01 4.95
C LEU A 63 9.41 1.73 3.64
N GLU A 64 8.85 2.92 3.52
CA GLU A 64 8.97 3.76 2.34
C GLU A 64 9.42 5.17 2.73
N ARG A 65 10.12 5.83 1.81
CA ARG A 65 10.49 7.23 1.92
C ARG A 65 9.78 8.03 0.83
N TRP A 66 9.10 9.09 1.22
CA TRP A 66 8.51 10.05 0.28
C TRP A 66 9.54 11.13 -0.06
N ILE A 67 10.12 11.03 -1.27
CA ILE A 67 11.24 11.82 -1.77
C ILE A 67 10.94 13.33 -1.70
N THR A 68 9.68 13.74 -1.87
CA THR A 68 9.29 15.14 -2.01
C THR A 68 8.77 15.80 -0.73
N SER A 69 8.47 15.03 0.32
CA SER A 69 7.83 15.56 1.53
C SER A 69 8.51 15.20 2.84
N ALA A 70 9.49 14.28 2.81
CA ALA A 70 10.25 13.85 3.98
C ALA A 70 9.46 13.26 5.18
N PRO A 71 8.25 12.64 5.05
CA PRO A 71 7.90 11.57 5.97
C PRO A 71 8.35 10.22 5.43
N PHE A 72 8.75 9.35 6.35
CA PHE A 72 8.72 7.92 6.12
C PHE A 72 7.28 7.42 6.27
N ARG A 73 6.94 6.40 5.51
CA ARG A 73 5.68 5.69 5.61
C ARG A 73 5.94 4.23 5.91
N TYR A 74 5.34 3.75 6.99
CA TYR A 74 5.18 2.33 7.24
C TYR A 74 3.81 1.92 6.73
N TYR A 75 3.77 1.07 5.72
CA TYR A 75 2.54 0.45 5.24
C TYR A 75 2.61 -1.05 5.49
N GLY A 76 1.60 -1.59 6.15
CA GLY A 76 1.56 -3.01 6.49
C GLY A 76 0.27 -3.66 6.03
N ARG A 77 0.37 -4.92 5.63
CA ARG A 77 -0.74 -5.73 5.15
C ARG A 77 -0.64 -7.13 5.73
N PHE A 78 -1.63 -7.50 6.54
CA PHE A 78 -1.65 -8.70 7.36
C PHE A 78 -2.94 -9.46 7.18
N GLN A 79 -2.90 -10.76 7.44
CA GLN A 79 -4.06 -11.64 7.45
C GLN A 79 -4.11 -12.42 8.76
N ASP A 80 -5.30 -12.52 9.34
CA ASP A 80 -5.56 -13.37 10.51
C ASP A 80 -5.94 -14.81 10.10
N ALA A 81 -6.09 -15.69 11.09
CA ALA A 81 -6.48 -17.09 10.85
C ALA A 81 -7.91 -17.24 10.29
N ALA A 82 -8.77 -16.23 10.43
CA ALA A 82 -10.11 -16.20 9.86
C ALA A 82 -10.12 -15.67 8.41
N GLY A 83 -8.96 -15.26 7.88
CA GLY A 83 -8.80 -14.71 6.55
C GLY A 83 -9.08 -13.21 6.44
N ASN A 84 -9.35 -12.51 7.55
CA ASN A 84 -9.56 -11.07 7.55
C ASN A 84 -8.27 -10.35 7.18
N LEU A 85 -8.39 -9.35 6.32
CA LEU A 85 -7.30 -8.49 5.90
C LEU A 85 -7.19 -7.30 6.84
N HIS A 86 -6.03 -7.11 7.47
CA HIS A 86 -5.69 -5.93 8.25
C HIS A 86 -4.62 -5.12 7.52
N GLU A 87 -4.91 -3.86 7.27
CA GLU A 87 -3.97 -2.92 6.67
C GLU A 87 -3.65 -1.83 7.68
N LEU A 88 -2.41 -1.35 7.69
CA LEU A 88 -1.99 -0.23 8.51
C LEU A 88 -1.17 0.76 7.67
N GLU A 89 -1.29 2.03 8.00
CA GLU A 89 -0.47 3.10 7.45
C GLU A 89 -0.08 4.03 8.58
N VAL A 90 1.22 4.19 8.80
CA VAL A 90 1.78 5.09 9.80
C VAL A 90 2.76 6.01 9.11
N ARG A 91 2.59 7.33 9.33
CA ARG A 91 3.51 8.35 8.82
C ARG A 91 4.34 8.88 9.96
N THR A 92 5.62 9.10 9.68
CA THR A 92 6.56 9.61 10.67
C THR A 92 7.65 10.45 10.02
N ALA A 93 8.20 11.40 10.78
CA ALA A 93 9.33 12.22 10.36
C ALA A 93 10.66 11.43 10.37
N ASP A 94 10.72 10.31 11.09
CA ASP A 94 11.89 9.44 11.21
C ASP A 94 11.51 7.96 11.09
N THR A 95 12.41 7.04 11.44
CA THR A 95 12.15 5.59 11.41
C THR A 95 11.82 5.01 12.79
N GLY A 96 11.62 5.85 13.81
CA GLY A 96 11.45 5.44 15.20
C GLY A 96 10.01 5.11 15.57
N GLY A 97 9.04 5.64 14.83
CA GLY A 97 7.63 5.45 15.12
C GLY A 97 6.76 6.63 14.71
N GLY A 98 5.44 6.45 14.67
CA GLY A 98 4.51 7.49 14.23
C GLY A 98 3.07 7.22 14.58
N VAL A 99 2.18 8.12 14.15
CA VAL A 99 0.73 8.00 14.30
C VAL A 99 0.12 7.63 12.94
N GLY A 100 -0.81 6.69 12.97
CA GLY A 100 -1.38 6.15 11.74
C GLY A 100 -2.84 5.73 11.84
N SER A 101 -3.27 4.91 10.90
CA SER A 101 -4.59 4.31 10.86
C SER A 101 -4.50 2.83 10.51
N VAL A 102 -5.52 2.07 10.94
CA VAL A 102 -5.71 0.67 10.60
C VAL A 102 -7.06 0.49 9.89
N TRP A 103 -7.08 -0.40 8.91
CA TRP A 103 -8.26 -0.82 8.18
C TRP A 103 -8.43 -2.33 8.30
N THR A 104 -9.66 -2.80 8.47
CA THR A 104 -9.98 -4.23 8.43
C THR A 104 -10.95 -4.48 7.30
N ASN A 105 -10.60 -5.39 6.39
CA ASN A 105 -11.36 -5.72 5.18
C ASN A 105 -11.72 -4.46 4.36
N GLY A 106 -10.78 -3.52 4.23
CA GLY A 106 -10.96 -2.26 3.51
C GLY A 106 -11.83 -1.21 4.22
N MET A 107 -12.40 -1.53 5.38
CA MET A 107 -13.14 -0.58 6.19
C MET A 107 -12.20 0.12 7.16
N ARG A 108 -12.10 1.45 7.07
CA ARG A 108 -11.31 2.25 8.01
C ARG A 108 -11.96 2.17 9.38
N HIS A 109 -11.23 1.65 10.36
CA HIS A 109 -11.66 1.82 11.74
C HIS A 109 -11.45 3.30 12.10
N ARG A 110 -12.57 3.99 12.33
CA ARG A 110 -12.64 5.46 12.48
C ARG A 110 -11.80 6.02 13.62
N GLU A 111 -11.35 5.19 14.56
CA GLU A 111 -10.77 5.58 15.85
C GLU A 111 -9.53 4.77 16.21
N THR A 112 -8.78 4.27 15.23
CA THR A 112 -7.52 3.57 15.55
C THR A 112 -6.36 4.46 15.15
N HIS A 113 -6.12 5.52 15.94
CA HIS A 113 -4.79 6.11 15.97
C HIS A 113 -3.86 5.04 16.52
N VAL A 114 -2.98 4.54 15.67
CA VAL A 114 -1.97 3.57 16.09
C VAL A 114 -0.65 4.26 16.26
N HIS A 115 -0.03 4.05 17.42
CA HIS A 115 1.37 4.36 17.63
C HIS A 115 2.20 3.17 17.21
N LEU A 116 3.01 3.33 16.16
CA LEU A 116 4.05 2.37 15.81
C LEU A 116 5.30 2.68 16.62
N ALA A 117 5.87 1.69 17.29
CA ALA A 117 7.23 1.76 17.82
C ALA A 117 8.05 0.63 17.19
N VAL A 118 9.15 0.96 16.50
CA VAL A 118 10.03 -0.04 15.89
C VAL A 118 11.13 -0.41 16.89
N ALA A 119 11.09 -1.64 17.39
CA ALA A 119 12.12 -2.17 18.27
C ALA A 119 13.16 -2.91 17.42
N ALA A 120 14.33 -2.29 17.25
CA ALA A 120 15.55 -2.93 16.72
C ALA A 120 15.38 -3.65 15.37
N ASP A 121 14.76 -2.99 14.38
CA ASP A 121 14.59 -3.43 12.96
C ASP A 121 13.90 -4.79 12.73
N THR A 122 13.50 -5.47 13.80
CA THR A 122 13.04 -6.87 13.80
C THR A 122 11.76 -7.06 14.60
N ALA A 123 11.23 -6.01 15.21
CA ALA A 123 9.95 -6.04 15.88
C ALA A 123 9.28 -4.67 15.81
N PHE A 124 7.96 -4.66 15.89
CA PHE A 124 7.23 -3.44 16.14
C PHE A 124 6.02 -3.68 17.03
N VAL A 125 5.55 -2.60 17.64
CA VAL A 125 4.35 -2.59 18.48
C VAL A 125 3.36 -1.58 17.92
N LEU A 126 2.10 -1.97 17.84
CA LEU A 126 0.96 -1.07 17.63
C LEU A 126 0.28 -0.83 18.96
N ARG A 127 0.01 0.43 19.28
CA ARG A 127 -0.82 0.80 20.42
C ARG A 127 -2.01 1.59 19.93
N SER A 128 -3.22 1.15 20.25
CA SER A 128 -4.44 1.92 20.01
C SER A 128 -4.69 2.90 21.15
N GLU A 129 -5.59 3.86 20.92
CA GLU A 129 -5.93 4.91 21.90
C GLU A 129 -6.59 4.37 23.17
N ASP A 130 -7.31 3.24 23.07
CA ASP A 130 -7.89 2.53 24.20
C ASP A 130 -6.86 1.76 25.05
N GLY A 131 -5.58 1.80 24.66
CA GLY A 131 -4.48 1.17 25.36
C GLY A 131 -4.22 -0.28 24.98
N ALA A 132 -4.92 -0.85 24.00
CA ALA A 132 -4.59 -2.18 23.51
C ALA A 132 -3.21 -2.17 22.83
N VAL A 133 -2.42 -3.22 23.09
CA VAL A 133 -1.03 -3.33 22.62
C VAL A 133 -0.86 -4.60 21.82
N VAL A 134 -0.51 -4.45 20.54
CA VAL A 134 -0.28 -5.57 19.63
C VAL A 134 1.18 -5.60 19.21
N SER A 135 1.85 -6.73 19.41
CA SER A 135 3.28 -6.89 19.12
C SER A 135 3.52 -7.81 17.93
N TYR A 136 4.51 -7.46 17.10
CA TYR A 136 4.91 -8.23 15.94
C TYR A 136 6.42 -8.47 15.94
N ARG A 137 6.82 -9.65 15.47
CA ARG A 137 8.21 -9.96 15.11
C ARG A 137 8.33 -10.00 13.59
N CYS A 138 9.42 -9.46 13.09
CA CYS A 138 9.66 -9.23 11.68
C CYS A 138 11.02 -9.75 11.25
N THR A 139 11.08 -10.39 10.09
CA THR A 139 12.29 -10.86 9.46
C THR A 139 12.37 -10.34 8.03
N ARG A 140 13.55 -10.39 7.43
CA ARG A 140 13.67 -10.14 5.98
C ARG A 140 12.91 -11.27 5.25
N PRO A 141 12.09 -10.95 4.23
CA PRO A 141 11.47 -11.99 3.42
C PRO A 141 12.56 -12.86 2.77
N PRO A 142 12.33 -14.16 2.57
CA PRO A 142 13.22 -14.97 1.75
C PRO A 142 13.32 -14.35 0.36
N GLY A 143 14.55 -14.13 -0.11
CA GLY A 143 14.86 -13.55 -1.42
C GLY A 143 14.79 -14.56 -2.55
#